data_AF-A0A378P9T6-F1
#
_entry.id   AF-A0A378P9T6-F1
#
_cell.length_a   1.000
_cell.length_b   1.000
_cell.length_c   1.000
_cell.angle_alpha   90.00
_cell.angle_beta   90.00
_cell.angle_gamma   90.00
#
_symmetry.space_group_name_H-M   'P 1'
#
loop_
_entity.id
_entity.type
_entity.pdbx_description
1 polymer ?
#
loop_
_entity_poly.entity_id
_entity_poly.type
_entity_poly.pdbx_seq_one_letter_code
_entity_poly.pdbx_strand_id
1 'polypeptide(L)' 'MTTTLRMPDELEARYARLADQTGRSRTFYLRKALEESIDRLEYEYGILSQVEDWRAGRLETYSLEEVRQHCGLSD' A
#
# COMPACT_ATOMS: atom_id res chain seq x y z
N MET A 1 -8.65 -13.94 13.11
CA MET A 1 -9.80 -13.01 13.05
C MET A 1 -10.53 -13.25 11.74
N THR A 2 -11.86 -13.10 11.73
CA THR A 2 -12.67 -13.28 10.51
C THR A 2 -13.08 -11.90 10.00
N THR A 3 -12.75 -11.59 8.76
CA THR A 3 -13.11 -10.34 8.11
C THR A 3 -13.98 -10.64 6.90
N THR A 4 -15.12 -9.96 6.78
CA THR A 4 -15.99 -10.06 5.62
C THR A 4 -15.72 -8.90 4.67
N LEU A 5 -15.36 -9.21 3.42
CA LEU A 5 -15.14 -8.23 2.36
C LEU A 5 -16.30 -8.31 1.36
N ARG A 6 -16.88 -7.17 1.00
CA ARG A 6 -17.81 -7.09 -0.14
C ARG A 6 -17.01 -6.84 -1.40
N MET A 7 -17.06 -7.78 -2.35
CA MET A 7 -16.42 -7.64 -3.65
C MET A 7 -17.47 -7.33 -4.72
N PRO A 8 -17.12 -6.55 -5.76
CA PRO A 8 -17.94 -6.45 -6.96
C PRO A 8 -18.09 -7.82 -7.65
N ASP A 9 -19.26 -8.11 -8.20
CA ASP A 9 -19.60 -9.41 -8.81
C ASP A 9 -18.60 -9.85 -9.88
N GLU A 10 -18.10 -8.89 -10.69
CA GLU A 10 -17.12 -9.17 -11.73
C GLU A 10 -15.79 -9.67 -11.15
N LEU A 11 -15.33 -9.07 -10.05
CA LEU A 11 -14.09 -9.44 -9.40
C LEU A 11 -14.21 -10.83 -8.77
N GLU A 12 -15.36 -11.11 -8.13
CA GLU A 12 -15.64 -12.44 -7.59
C GLU A 12 -15.63 -13.50 -8.70
N ALA A 13 -16.28 -13.23 -9.83
CA ALA A 13 -16.31 -14.14 -10.97
C ALA A 13 -14.91 -14.41 -11.55
N ARG A 14 -14.03 -13.41 -11.57
CA ARG A 14 -12.63 -13.58 -12.01
C ARG A 14 -11.85 -14.50 -11.08
N TYR A 15 -11.95 -14.31 -9.77
CA TYR A 15 -11.28 -15.19 -8.79
C TYR A 15 -11.88 -16.59 -8.76
N ALA A 16 -13.19 -16.74 -8.96
CA ALA A 16 -13.83 -18.04 -9.09
C ALA A 16 -13.29 -18.82 -10.30
N ARG A 17 -13.25 -18.19 -11.49
CA ARG A 17 -12.68 -18.83 -12.69
C ARG A 17 -11.21 -19.22 -12.52
N LEU A 18 -10.41 -18.35 -11.90
CA LEU A 18 -9.00 -18.63 -11.63
C LEU A 18 -8.83 -19.83 -10.67
N ALA A 19 -9.66 -19.91 -9.63
CA ALA A 19 -9.69 -21.05 -8.71
C ALA A 19 -10.04 -22.36 -9.43
N ASP A 20 -11.09 -22.35 -10.26
CA ASP A 20 -11.54 -23.54 -11.01
C ASP A 20 -10.47 -24.03 -12.00
N GLN A 21 -9.77 -23.10 -12.68
CA GLN A 21 -8.74 -23.44 -13.68
C GLN A 21 -7.46 -24.03 -13.08
N THR A 22 -7.12 -23.69 -11.83
CA THR A 22 -5.85 -24.08 -11.20
C THR A 22 -6.00 -25.12 -10.10
N GLY A 23 -7.24 -25.49 -9.76
CA GLY A 23 -7.53 -26.44 -8.69
C GLY A 23 -7.21 -25.89 -7.29
N ARG A 24 -7.16 -24.57 -7.12
CA ARG A 24 -6.92 -23.91 -5.82
C ARG A 24 -8.20 -23.24 -5.32
N SER A 25 -8.32 -23.02 -4.01
CA SER A 25 -9.50 -22.33 -3.46
C SER A 25 -9.50 -20.84 -3.77
N ARG A 26 -10.70 -20.22 -3.82
CA ARG A 26 -10.81 -18.75 -3.94
C ARG A 26 -10.08 -18.04 -2.79
N THR A 27 -10.21 -18.55 -1.57
CA THR A 27 -9.54 -18.02 -0.38
C THR A 27 -8.02 -17.97 -0.53
N PHE A 28 -7.41 -18.96 -1.20
CA PHE A 28 -5.98 -18.93 -1.50
C PHE A 28 -5.59 -17.70 -2.32
N TYR A 29 -6.35 -17.40 -3.38
CA TYR A 29 -6.06 -16.26 -4.24
C TYR A 29 -6.39 -14.91 -3.60
N LEU A 30 -7.45 -14.84 -2.80
CA LEU A 30 -7.76 -13.62 -2.05
C LEU A 30 -6.66 -13.31 -1.04
N ARG A 31 -6.21 -14.31 -0.25
CA ARG A 31 -5.09 -14.14 0.68
C ARG A 31 -3.82 -13.71 -0.05
N LYS A 32 -3.51 -14.38 -1.16
CA LYS A 32 -2.32 -14.05 -1.97
C LYS A 32 -2.37 -12.61 -2.49
N ALA A 33 -3.52 -12.15 -3.01
CA ALA A 33 -3.67 -10.80 -3.50
C ALA A 33 -3.50 -9.74 -2.39
N LEU A 34 -4.00 -10.02 -1.19
CA LEU A 34 -3.81 -9.14 -0.03
C LEU A 34 -2.32 -9.05 0.34
N GLU A 35 -1.66 -10.20 0.49
CA GLU A 35 -0.23 -10.28 0.84
C GLU A 35 0.67 -9.60 -0.20
N GLU A 36 0.40 -9.79 -1.50
CA GLU A 36 1.21 -9.17 -2.56
C GLU A 36 0.98 -7.66 -2.70
N SER A 37 -0.15 -7.14 -2.20
CA SER A 37 -0.51 -5.72 -2.33
C SER A 37 -0.04 -4.84 -1.18
N ILE A 38 0.22 -5.42 0.00
CA ILE A 38 0.34 -4.63 1.24
C ILE A 38 1.54 -3.68 1.21
N ASP A 39 2.72 -4.14 0.80
CA ASP A 39 3.94 -3.31 0.76
C ASP A 39 3.74 -2.05 -0.11
N ARG A 40 3.06 -2.21 -1.25
CA ARG A 40 2.75 -1.11 -2.15
C ARG A 40 1.76 -0.14 -1.53
N LEU A 41 0.70 -0.66 -0.90
CA LEU A 41 -0.30 0.18 -0.23
C LEU A 41 0.33 0.97 0.92
N GLU A 42 1.16 0.33 1.74
CA GLU A 42 1.89 1.00 2.83
C GLU A 42 2.81 2.10 2.31
N TYR A 43 3.52 1.86 1.21
CA TYR A 43 4.36 2.89 0.59
C TYR A 43 3.54 4.08 0.05
N GLU A 44 2.53 3.81 -0.77
CA GLU A 44 1.72 4.85 -1.41
C GLU A 44 0.95 5.67 -0.38
N TYR A 45 0.23 5.00 0.52
CA TYR A 45 -0.56 5.68 1.55
C TYR A 45 0.32 6.27 2.66
N GLY A 46 1.48 5.70 2.93
CA GLY A 46 2.47 6.29 3.84
C GLY A 46 2.98 7.65 3.34
N ILE A 47 3.29 7.77 2.05
CA ILE A 47 3.67 9.05 1.44
C ILE A 47 2.51 10.04 1.48
N LEU A 48 1.30 9.61 1.11
CA LEU A 48 0.13 10.47 1.14
C LEU A 48 -0.14 11.00 2.56
N SER A 49 -0.03 10.14 3.57
CA SER A 49 -0.15 10.53 4.98
C SER A 49 0.91 11.57 5.37
N GLN A 50 2.17 11.37 4.98
CA GLN A 50 3.24 12.36 5.25
C GLN A 50 2.95 13.71 4.58
N VAL A 51 2.45 13.71 3.34
CA VAL A 51 2.06 14.93 2.65
C VAL A 51 0.90 15.63 3.35
N GLU A 52 -0.09 14.89 3.84
CA GLU A 52 -1.19 15.44 4.62
C GLU A 52 -0.72 16.05 5.94
N ASP A 53 0.18 15.37 6.67
CA ASP A 53 0.78 15.88 7.90
C ASP A 53 1.61 17.14 7.66
N TRP A 54 2.40 17.17 6.59
CA TRP A 54 3.14 18.36 6.17
C TRP A 54 2.21 19.55 5.87
N ARG A 55 1.17 19.33 5.06
CA ARG A 55 0.18 20.38 4.73
C ARG A 55 -0.56 20.89 5.96
N ALA A 56 -0.77 20.02 6.95
CA ALA A 56 -1.41 20.38 8.21
C ALA A 56 -0.44 20.99 9.24
N GLY A 57 0.85 21.15 8.91
CA GLY A 57 1.87 21.67 9.83
C GLY A 57 2.22 20.73 10.99
N ARG A 58 1.91 19.43 10.86
CA ARG A 58 2.21 18.39 11.86
C ARG A 58 3.53 17.67 11.60
N LEU A 59 4.12 17.85 10.43
CA LEU A 59 5.40 17.27 10.07
C LEU A 59 6.49 18.34 10.11
N GLU A 60 7.52 18.11 10.93
CA GLU A 60 8.74 18.91 10.91
C GLU A 60 9.47 18.70 9.58
N THR A 61 9.91 19.79 8.95
CA THR A 61 10.62 19.74 7.68
C THR A 61 11.96 20.43 7.78
N TYR A 62 12.94 19.87 7.09
CA TYR A 62 14.24 20.48 6.90
C TYR A 62 14.32 21.12 5.52
N SER A 63 14.94 22.28 5.45
CA SER A 63 15.35 22.93 4.20
C SER A 63 16.44 22.11 3.50
N LEU A 64 16.57 22.32 2.19
CA LEU A 64 17.64 21.69 1.42
C LEU A 64 19.03 22.03 1.97
N GLU A 65 19.23 23.25 2.47
CA GLU A 65 20.51 23.69 3.03
C GLU A 65 20.85 22.91 4.31
N GLU A 66 19.90 22.77 5.24
CA GLU A 66 20.09 21.99 6.48
C GLU A 66 20.46 20.53 6.16
N VAL A 67 19.81 19.94 5.16
CA VAL A 67 20.12 18.57 4.72
C VAL A 67 21.50 18.48 4.07
N ARG A 68 21.87 19.44 3.20
CA ARG A 68 23.21 19.49 2.59
C ARG A 68 24.30 19.66 3.63
N GLN A 69 24.07 20.46 4.67
CA GLN A 69 25.01 20.62 5.77
C GLN A 69 25.16 19.32 6.56
N HIS A 70 24.05 18.67 6.89
CA HIS A 70 24.06 17.41 7.63
C HIS A 70 24.78 16.29 6.87
N CYS A 71 24.64 16.24 5.55
CA CYS A 71 25.28 15.22 4.70
C CYS A 71 26.72 15.58 4.27
N GLY A 72 27.26 16.75 4.65
CA GLY A 72 28.59 17.19 4.21
C GLY A 72 28.66 17.55 2.73
N LEU A 73 27.54 17.96 2.13
CA LEU A 73 27.38 18.36 0.72
C LEU A 73 27.28 19.88 0.55
N SER A 74 27.76 20.63 1.55
CA SER A 74 27.78 22.10 1.57
C SER A 74 29.13 22.59 1.07
N ASP A 75 29.27 22.57 -0.25
CA ASP A 75 30.31 23.29 -1.00
C ASP A 75 29.70 24.57 -1.60
#